data_AF-A0AAN8ILI8-F1
#
_entry.id   AF-A0AAN8ILI8-F1
#
_cell.length_a   1.000
_cell.length_b   1.000
_cell.length_c   1.000
_cell.angle_alpha   90.00
_cell.angle_beta   90.00
_cell.angle_gamma   90.00
#
_symmetry.space_group_name_H-M   'P 1'
#
loop_
_entity.id
_entity.type
_entity.pdbx_description
1 polymer ?
#
loop_
_entity_poly.entity_id
_entity_poly.type
_entity_poly.pdbx_seq_one_letter_code
_entity_poly.pdbx_strand_id
1 'polypeptide(L)'
;MSVQNIECYTGKRILSFHMFAASFLMSSLSLDAMDRGKQVLAIGVGGGTVSMGLHDMKPYVNVTAVEIDELVVKIGFKWFGVKDSKYHHTVLQDGVNYLKESAVQGNIPSSRPPKSLSYSLLTL
;
A
#
# COMPACT_ATOMS: atom_id res chain seq x y z
N MET A 1 -11.13 36.33 0.21
CA MET A 1 -11.83 35.80 1.41
C MET A 1 -13.22 35.43 0.94
N SER A 2 -13.78 34.23 1.09
CA SER A 2 -13.46 33.02 1.85
C SER A 2 -14.17 31.88 1.08
N VAL A 3 -13.46 30.81 0.73
CA VAL A 3 -14.04 29.61 0.11
C VAL A 3 -14.31 28.64 1.26
N GLN A 4 -15.58 28.46 1.62
CA GLN A 4 -16.01 27.38 2.52
C GLN A 4 -17.06 26.54 1.79
N ASN A 5 -16.97 25.23 2.02
CA ASN A 5 -17.96 24.18 1.71
C ASN A 5 -17.78 23.46 0.37
N ILE A 6 -16.79 22.57 0.34
CA ILE A 6 -16.93 21.26 -0.29
C ILE A 6 -16.54 20.21 0.77
N GLU A 7 -17.39 20.01 1.77
CA GLU A 7 -17.38 18.76 2.53
C GLU A 7 -17.90 17.68 1.57
N CYS A 8 -16.97 16.95 0.96
CA CYS A 8 -17.30 15.89 0.03
C CYS A 8 -18.04 14.78 0.80
N TYR A 9 -19.28 14.60 0.41
CA TYR A 9 -20.25 13.62 0.88
C TYR A 9 -19.81 12.19 0.51
N THR A 10 -18.72 11.69 1.09
CA THR A 10 -18.10 10.38 0.76
C THR A 10 -18.34 9.32 1.84
N GLY A 11 -19.39 9.46 2.65
CA GLY A 11 -19.59 8.65 3.87
C GLY A 11 -20.49 7.41 3.76
N LYS A 12 -21.19 7.13 2.64
CA LYS A 12 -22.27 6.11 2.66
C LYS A 12 -22.39 5.14 1.48
N ARG A 13 -21.53 5.20 0.45
CA ARG A 13 -21.62 4.28 -0.72
C ARG A 13 -20.44 3.34 -0.94
N ILE A 14 -19.39 3.46 -0.12
CA ILE A 14 -18.17 2.63 -0.20
C ILE A 14 -18.22 1.41 0.75
N LEU A 15 -19.24 1.35 1.61
CA LEU A 15 -19.35 0.37 2.70
C LEU A 15 -19.59 -1.08 2.22
N SER A 16 -20.22 -1.29 1.06
CA SER A 16 -20.57 -2.64 0.60
C SER A 16 -19.42 -3.39 -0.09
N PHE A 17 -18.44 -2.71 -0.70
CA PHE A 17 -17.26 -3.37 -1.31
C PHE A 17 -16.13 -3.64 -0.31
N HIS A 18 -16.11 -2.92 0.82
CA HIS A 18 -15.13 -3.16 1.90
C HIS A 18 -15.40 -4.44 2.70
N MET A 19 -16.65 -4.92 2.72
CA MET A 19 -17.07 -5.97 3.64
C MET A 19 -16.48 -7.36 3.30
N PHE A 20 -16.23 -7.65 2.02
CA PHE A 20 -15.67 -8.93 1.60
C PHE A 20 -14.15 -9.01 1.77
N ALA A 21 -13.42 -7.96 1.38
CA ALA A 21 -11.96 -7.92 1.52
C ALA A 21 -11.53 -7.87 2.98
N ALA A 22 -12.23 -7.11 3.82
CA ALA A 22 -11.93 -7.03 5.26
C ALA A 22 -12.06 -8.39 5.94
N SER A 23 -13.14 -9.14 5.65
CA SER A 23 -13.38 -10.45 6.25
C SER A 23 -12.26 -11.46 5.92
N PHE A 24 -11.77 -11.45 4.68
CA PHE A 24 -10.66 -12.32 4.28
C PHE A 24 -9.33 -11.92 4.93
N LEU A 25 -9.04 -10.61 4.98
CA LEU A 25 -7.81 -10.10 5.59
C LEU A 25 -7.76 -10.32 7.11
N MET A 26 -8.89 -10.19 7.80
CA MET A 26 -8.95 -10.47 9.24
C MET A 26 -8.81 -11.95 9.58
N SER A 27 -9.27 -12.86 8.70
CA SER A 27 -9.16 -14.30 8.94
C SER A 27 -7.73 -14.83 8.72
N SER A 28 -7.00 -14.31 7.72
CA SER A 28 -5.64 -14.78 7.40
C SER A 28 -4.57 -14.21 8.32
N LEU A 29 -4.82 -13.04 8.93
CA LEU A 29 -3.88 -12.38 9.82
C LEU A 29 -4.29 -12.57 11.27
N SER A 30 -3.67 -13.52 11.99
CA SER A 30 -3.91 -13.70 13.43
C SER A 30 -3.74 -12.38 14.18
N LEU A 31 -4.86 -11.86 14.69
CA LEU A 31 -4.97 -10.57 15.36
C LEU A 31 -4.55 -10.74 16.83
N ASP A 32 -3.29 -10.48 17.14
CA ASP A 32 -2.81 -10.44 18.53
C ASP A 32 -2.20 -9.07 18.84
N ALA A 33 -2.36 -8.60 20.08
CA ALA A 33 -2.17 -7.20 20.47
C ALA A 33 -0.72 -6.66 20.35
N MET A 34 0.23 -7.46 19.83
CA MET A 34 1.64 -7.09 19.66
C MET A 34 2.13 -7.23 18.21
N ASP A 35 1.39 -6.72 17.24
CA ASP A 35 1.81 -6.74 15.82
C ASP A 35 2.98 -5.78 15.47
N ARG A 36 3.58 -5.14 16.48
CA ARG A 36 4.76 -4.29 16.30
C ARG A 36 5.93 -5.12 15.79
N GLY A 37 6.48 -4.71 14.64
CA GLY A 37 7.64 -5.35 14.04
C GLY A 37 7.32 -6.55 13.13
N LYS A 38 6.04 -6.91 12.97
CA LYS A 38 5.66 -7.88 11.94
C LYS A 38 5.84 -7.27 10.55
N GLN A 39 6.25 -8.11 9.59
CA GLN A 39 6.41 -7.75 8.20
C GLN A 39 5.34 -8.43 7.35
N VAL A 40 4.73 -7.68 6.44
CA VAL A 40 3.75 -8.19 5.48
C VAL A 40 4.19 -7.82 4.08
N LEU A 41 4.30 -8.82 3.21
CA LEU A 41 4.56 -8.65 1.79
C LEU A 41 3.24 -8.81 1.02
N ALA A 42 2.83 -7.76 0.32
CA ALA A 42 1.72 -7.77 -0.62
C ALA A 42 2.28 -7.77 -2.05
N ILE A 43 1.98 -8.79 -2.84
CA ILE A 43 2.33 -8.84 -4.26
C ILE A 43 1.13 -8.34 -5.05
N GLY A 44 1.33 -7.27 -5.81
CA GLY A 44 0.30 -6.46 -6.44
C GLY A 44 -0.12 -5.29 -5.55
N VAL A 45 0.08 -4.06 -6.02
CA VAL A 45 -0.51 -2.85 -5.43
C VAL A 45 -1.94 -2.70 -5.94
N GLY A 46 -2.13 -2.81 -7.26
CA GLY A 46 -3.41 -2.48 -7.89
C GLY A 46 -3.88 -1.07 -7.53
N GLY A 47 -5.06 -0.97 -6.91
CA GLY A 47 -5.59 0.31 -6.38
C GLY A 47 -5.13 0.66 -4.96
N GLY A 48 -4.33 -0.19 -4.30
CA GLY A 48 -3.83 0.06 -2.95
C GLY A 48 -4.75 -0.30 -1.79
N THR A 49 -5.99 -0.73 -2.05
CA THR A 49 -7.01 -1.00 -1.02
C THR A 49 -6.53 -1.96 0.07
N VAL A 50 -5.86 -3.05 -0.32
CA VAL A 50 -5.42 -4.09 0.64
C VAL A 50 -4.24 -3.60 1.47
N SER A 51 -3.20 -3.07 0.83
CA SER A 51 -1.99 -2.64 1.54
C SER A 51 -2.23 -1.39 2.40
N MET A 52 -3.00 -0.42 1.88
CA MET A 52 -3.39 0.77 2.63
C MET A 52 -4.42 0.46 3.72
N GLY A 53 -5.42 -0.37 3.42
CA GLY A 53 -6.41 -0.78 4.42
C GLY A 53 -5.75 -1.51 5.59
N LEU A 54 -4.76 -2.37 5.32
CA LEU A 54 -3.98 -3.00 6.37
C LEU A 54 -3.15 -1.99 7.16
N HIS A 55 -2.53 -1.01 6.49
CA HIS A 55 -1.77 0.05 7.16
C HIS A 55 -2.65 0.91 8.07
N ASP A 56 -3.88 1.22 7.64
CA ASP A 56 -4.84 2.00 8.42
C ASP A 56 -5.35 1.20 9.64
N MET A 57 -5.60 -0.11 9.47
CA MET A 57 -6.02 -0.98 10.57
C MET A 57 -4.89 -1.31 11.56
N LYS A 58 -3.64 -1.44 11.07
CA LYS A 58 -2.47 -1.82 11.86
C LYS A 58 -1.26 -0.92 11.51
N PRO A 59 -1.22 0.31 12.05
CA PRO A 59 -0.23 1.32 11.65
C PRO A 59 1.23 0.97 12.00
N TYR A 60 1.46 -0.05 12.83
CA TYR A 60 2.79 -0.49 13.25
C TYR A 60 3.29 -1.78 12.59
N VAL A 61 2.48 -2.40 11.73
CA VAL A 61 2.91 -3.53 10.88
C VAL A 61 3.62 -2.95 9.68
N ASN A 62 4.80 -3.50 9.35
CA ASN A 62 5.55 -3.04 8.19
C ASN A 62 5.03 -3.71 6.91
N VAL A 63 4.28 -2.97 6.10
CA VAL A 63 3.68 -3.45 4.86
C VAL A 63 4.56 -3.06 3.68
N THR A 64 5.01 -4.03 2.90
CA THR A 64 5.69 -3.81 1.62
C THR A 64 4.81 -4.30 0.49
N ALA A 65 4.39 -3.39 -0.39
CA ALA A 65 3.57 -3.69 -1.56
C ALA A 65 4.44 -3.64 -2.83
N VAL A 66 4.54 -4.74 -3.55
CA VAL A 66 5.36 -4.88 -4.76
C VAL A 66 4.46 -4.85 -5.99
N GLU A 67 4.74 -3.96 -6.94
CA GLU A 67 3.99 -3.81 -8.18
C GLU A 67 4.93 -3.89 -9.38
N ILE A 68 4.49 -4.54 -10.46
CA ILE A 68 5.30 -4.70 -11.66
C ILE A 68 5.11 -3.53 -12.64
N ASP A 69 3.93 -2.90 -12.62
CA ASP A 69 3.57 -1.83 -13.57
C ASP A 69 3.70 -0.42 -12.94
N GLU A 70 4.58 0.39 -13.52
CA GLU A 70 4.80 1.77 -13.09
C GLU A 70 3.55 2.65 -13.23
N LEU A 71 2.72 2.42 -14.25
CA LEU A 71 1.49 3.18 -14.46
C LEU A 71 0.48 2.91 -13.35
N VAL A 72 0.38 1.66 -12.89
CA VAL A 72 -0.49 1.26 -11.77
C VAL A 72 -0.03 1.97 -10.49
N VAL A 73 1.27 1.99 -10.22
CA VAL A 73 1.83 2.75 -9.09
C VAL A 73 1.47 4.23 -9.21
N LYS A 74 1.73 4.87 -10.36
CA LYS A 74 1.41 6.30 -10.57
C LYS A 74 -0.06 6.61 -10.35
N ILE A 75 -0.95 5.77 -10.86
CA ILE A 75 -2.40 5.91 -10.70
C ILE A 75 -2.81 5.72 -9.23
N GLY A 76 -2.26 4.69 -8.55
CA GLY A 76 -2.50 4.42 -7.14
C GLY A 76 -2.15 5.61 -6.24
N PHE A 77 -0.97 6.19 -6.45
CA PHE A 77 -0.53 7.37 -5.70
C PHE A 77 -1.33 8.63 -6.04
N LYS A 78 -1.66 8.85 -7.32
CA LYS A 78 -2.33 10.08 -7.76
C LYS A 78 -3.83 10.09 -7.42
N TRP A 79 -4.50 8.95 -7.52
CA TRP A 79 -5.97 8.89 -7.52
C TRP A 79 -6.58 8.03 -6.42
N PHE A 80 -5.85 7.05 -5.88
CA PHE A 80 -6.40 6.08 -4.91
C PHE A 80 -5.83 6.22 -3.50
N GLY A 81 -5.00 7.25 -3.26
CA GLY A 81 -4.48 7.56 -1.92
C GLY A 81 -3.41 6.60 -1.42
N VAL A 82 -2.76 5.83 -2.31
CA VAL A 82 -1.55 5.09 -1.97
C VAL A 82 -0.48 6.08 -1.51
N LYS A 83 0.12 5.80 -0.37
CA LYS A 83 1.17 6.65 0.21
C LYS A 83 2.17 5.79 0.96
N ASP A 84 3.44 6.04 0.73
CA ASP A 84 4.49 5.45 1.55
C ASP A 84 4.56 6.16 2.91
N SER A 85 4.92 5.41 3.94
CA SER A 85 5.12 5.89 5.31
C SER A 85 6.30 5.17 5.96
N LYS A 86 6.45 5.32 7.27
CA LYS A 86 7.45 4.56 8.04
C LYS A 86 7.19 3.05 8.03
N TYR A 87 5.93 2.65 7.89
CA TYR A 87 5.49 1.25 7.99
C TYR A 87 4.67 0.79 6.77
N HIS A 88 4.66 1.58 5.70
CA HIS A 88 4.08 1.21 4.41
C HIS A 88 5.04 1.63 3.31
N HIS A 89 5.38 0.69 2.43
CA HIS A 89 6.36 0.88 1.38
C HIS A 89 5.86 0.30 0.06
N THR A 90 6.00 1.06 -1.01
CA THR A 90 5.71 0.60 -2.37
C THR A 90 7.00 0.37 -3.14
N VAL A 91 7.13 -0.82 -3.73
CA VAL A 91 8.29 -1.25 -4.51
C VAL A 91 7.85 -1.55 -5.94
N LEU A 92 8.50 -0.91 -6.92
CA LEU A 92 8.28 -1.19 -8.34
C LEU A 92 9.28 -2.28 -8.79
N GLN A 93 8.83 -3.52 -8.81
CA GLN A 93 9.64 -4.68 -9.20
C GLN A 93 8.74 -5.87 -9.56
N ASP A 94 9.28 -6.82 -10.32
CA ASP A 94 8.64 -8.14 -10.46
C ASP A 94 8.55 -8.84 -9.09
N GLY A 95 7.33 -9.19 -8.68
CA GLY A 95 7.07 -9.80 -7.37
C GLY A 95 7.70 -11.18 -7.18
N VAL A 96 7.89 -11.96 -8.25
CA VAL A 96 8.56 -13.27 -8.19
C VAL A 96 10.05 -13.09 -7.94
N ASN A 97 10.68 -12.14 -8.64
CA ASN A 97 12.09 -11.82 -8.42
C ASN A 97 12.31 -11.24 -7.02
N TYR A 98 11.45 -10.30 -6.61
CA TYR A 98 11.50 -9.72 -5.27
C TYR A 98 11.37 -10.79 -4.18
N LEU A 99 10.46 -11.75 -4.35
CA LEU A 99 10.28 -12.86 -3.41
C LEU A 99 11.53 -13.74 -3.33
N LYS A 100 12.15 -14.08 -4.47
CA LYS A 100 13.40 -14.86 -4.51
C LYS A 100 14.53 -14.12 -3.80
N GLU A 101 14.70 -12.83 -4.06
CA GLU A 101 15.72 -11.99 -3.43
C GLU A 101 15.51 -11.92 -1.91
N SER A 102 14.26 -11.69 -1.48
CA SER A 102 13.88 -11.66 -0.06
C SER A 102 14.13 -13.00 0.63
N ALA A 103 13.84 -14.12 -0.05
CA ALA A 103 14.08 -15.46 0.48
C ALA A 103 15.58 -15.74 0.67
N VAL A 104 16.44 -15.29 -0.24
CA VAL A 104 17.90 -15.42 -0.11
C VAL A 104 18.44 -14.54 1.02
N GLN A 105 17.88 -13.34 1.19
CA GLN A 105 18.31 -12.39 2.22
C GLN A 105 17.75 -12.71 3.62
N GLY A 106 16.73 -13.57 3.71
CA GLY A 106 16.07 -13.94 4.96
C GLY A 106 15.25 -12.80 5.58
N ASN A 107 14.91 -11.76 4.82
CA ASN A 107 14.09 -10.64 5.27
C ASN A 107 13.32 -10.03 4.08
N ILE A 108 12.30 -9.22 4.38
CA ILE A 108 11.64 -8.36 3.39
C ILE A 108 12.36 -6.99 3.41
N PRO A 109 13.04 -6.59 2.31
CA PRO A 109 13.67 -5.29 2.21
C PRO A 109 12.66 -4.16 2.35
N SER A 110 12.63 -3.50 3.51
CA SER A 110 11.72 -2.38 3.77
C SER A 110 12.18 -1.06 3.14
N SER A 111 13.39 -1.02 2.58
CA SER A 111 13.97 0.17 1.99
C SER A 111 13.82 0.18 0.47
N ARG A 112 13.27 1.29 -0.03
CA ARG A 112 13.26 1.67 -1.45
C ARG A 112 14.63 1.43 -2.10
N PRO A 113 14.74 0.82 -3.29
CA PRO A 113 15.94 1.00 -4.11
C PRO A 113 16.15 2.49 -4.45
N PRO A 114 17.40 2.97 -4.56
CA PRO A 114 17.69 4.39 -4.75
C PRO A 114 17.01 4.92 -6.02
N LYS A 115 16.42 6.13 -5.90
CA LYS A 115 15.62 6.82 -6.91
C LYS A 115 16.20 6.67 -8.32
N SER A 116 15.51 5.96 -9.18
CA SER A 116 15.62 6.13 -10.64
C SER A 116 14.24 6.34 -11.22
N LEU A 117 13.70 7.54 -11.01
CA LEU A 117 12.81 8.23 -11.95
C LEU A 117 12.46 9.58 -11.33
N SER A 118 13.30 10.54 -11.71
CA SER A 118 12.95 11.95 -11.77
C SER A 118 11.53 12.08 -12.32
N TYR A 119 10.59 12.62 -11.55
CA TYR A 119 9.33 13.14 -12.06
C TYR A 119 9.64 14.38 -12.92
N SER A 120 10.26 14.18 -14.09
CA SER A 120 10.63 15.22 -15.04
C SER A 120 9.47 15.67 -15.92
N LEU A 121 8.24 15.19 -15.70
CA LEU A 121 7.08 15.59 -16.50
C LEU A 121 5.83 15.67 -15.61
N LEU A 122 5.86 16.60 -14.65
CA LEU A 122 4.65 17.28 -14.14
C LEU A 122 4.27 18.43 -15.09
N THR A 123 4.13 18.13 -16.38
CA THR A 123 3.52 19.08 -17.33
C THR A 123 2.78 18.30 -18.39
N LEU A 124 1.47 18.23 -18.20
CA LEU A 124 0.41 18.40 -19.19
C LEU A 124 -0.87 18.77 -18.43
#